data_AF-A0A351BJ03-F1
#
_entry.id   AF-A0A351BJ03-F1
#
_cell.length_a   1.000
_cell.length_b   1.000
_cell.length_c   1.000
_cell.angle_alpha   90.00
_cell.angle_beta   90.00
_cell.angle_gamma   90.00
#
_symmetry.space_group_name_H-M   'P 1'
#
loop_
_entity.id
_entity.type
_entity.pdbx_description
1 polymer ?
#
loop_
_entity_poly.entity_id
_entity_poly.type
_entity_poly.pdbx_seq_one_letter_code
_entity_poly.pdbx_strand_id
1 'polypeptide(L)'
;MRPRVIRQALRAESDPGGGAEAFSWAQVGRDLGIRPGGPVNMAYLAVDRHADSELADKPAFRFLAENRSPHDLSYRELARLTDRFGNALKSLGVQPGDSIFVL
;
A
#
# COMPACT_ATOMS: atom_id res chain seq x y z
N MET A 1 -29.90 10.43 9.19
CA MET A 1 -29.43 11.76 8.75
C MET A 1 -28.03 11.56 8.16
N ARG A 2 -27.89 11.51 6.83
CA ARG A 2 -26.59 11.23 6.18
C ARG A 2 -25.74 12.52 6.22
N PRO A 3 -24.53 12.53 6.81
CA PRO A 3 -23.73 13.74 6.84
C PRO A 3 -23.38 14.16 5.40
N ARG A 4 -23.41 15.48 5.14
CA ARG A 4 -22.99 16.06 3.86
C ARG A 4 -21.58 15.58 3.55
N VAL A 5 -21.43 14.86 2.45
CA VAL A 5 -20.12 14.57 1.85
C VAL A 5 -19.42 15.90 1.69
N ILE A 6 -18.31 16.09 2.42
CA ILE A 6 -17.43 17.23 2.23
C ILE A 6 -16.83 17.03 0.83
N ARG A 7 -17.43 17.64 -0.20
CA ARG A 7 -16.74 17.86 -1.47
C ARG A 7 -15.72 18.97 -1.24
N GLN A 8 -14.68 18.67 -0.47
CA GLN A 8 -13.48 19.48 -0.53
C GLN A 8 -12.89 19.15 -1.90
N ALA A 9 -13.10 20.03 -2.86
CA ALA A 9 -12.27 20.03 -4.06
C ALA A 9 -10.84 20.02 -3.54
N LEU A 10 -10.07 18.98 -3.84
CA LEU A 10 -8.64 18.98 -3.59
C LEU A 10 -8.11 20.27 -4.25
N ARG A 11 -7.79 21.27 -3.44
CA ARG A 11 -6.94 22.36 -3.89
C ARG A 11 -5.61 21.70 -4.15
N ALA A 12 -5.31 21.46 -5.43
CA ALA A 12 -3.96 21.17 -5.87
C ALA A 12 -3.14 22.45 -5.72
N GLU A 13 -2.86 22.86 -4.48
CA GLU A 13 -1.80 23.81 -4.19
C GLU A 13 -0.52 23.01 -4.04
N SER A 14 0.12 22.76 -5.17
CA SER A 14 1.57 22.60 -5.21
C SER A 14 2.12 23.92 -5.70
N ASP A 15 2.67 24.71 -4.78
CA ASP A 15 3.53 25.85 -5.10
C ASP A 15 4.96 25.29 -5.31
N PRO A 16 5.50 25.22 -6.54
CA PRO A 16 6.86 24.80 -6.76
C PRO A 16 7.75 26.04 -6.67
N GLY A 17 8.14 26.39 -5.45
CA GLY A 17 9.22 27.34 -5.23
C GLY A 17 10.54 26.79 -5.83
N GLY A 18 10.88 27.28 -7.02
CA GLY A 18 12.25 27.31 -7.56
C GLY A 18 12.94 25.98 -7.86
N GLY A 19 12.94 25.56 -9.14
CA GLY A 19 13.97 24.69 -9.72
C GLY A 19 13.71 23.18 -9.72
N ALA A 20 12.59 22.70 -9.20
CA ALA A 20 12.19 21.29 -9.30
C ALA A 20 11.40 21.06 -10.60
N GLU A 21 11.67 19.95 -11.29
CA GLU A 21 10.84 19.49 -12.41
C GLU A 21 9.36 19.44 -11.99
N ALA A 22 8.46 19.74 -12.93
CA ALA A 22 7.03 19.69 -12.65
C ALA A 22 6.60 18.28 -12.22
N PHE A 23 6.03 18.16 -11.03
CA PHE A 23 5.52 16.91 -10.50
C PHE A 23 4.50 16.26 -11.48
N SER A 24 4.64 14.95 -11.71
CA SER A 24 3.80 14.22 -12.66
C SER A 24 3.36 12.86 -12.12
N TRP A 25 2.04 12.67 -11.98
CA TRP A 25 1.44 11.37 -11.63
C TRP A 25 1.74 10.29 -12.68
N ALA A 26 1.89 10.68 -13.95
CA ALA A 26 2.25 9.74 -15.00
C ALA A 26 3.67 9.21 -14.81
N GLN A 27 4.60 10.03 -14.29
CA GLN A 27 5.95 9.58 -13.95
C GLN A 27 5.93 8.62 -12.77
N VAL A 28 5.22 8.96 -11.68
CA VAL A 28 5.06 8.07 -10.52
C VAL A 28 4.48 6.72 -10.93
N GLY A 29 3.47 6.72 -11.81
CA GLY A 29 2.89 5.49 -12.35
C GLY A 29 3.93 4.62 -13.08
N ARG A 30 4.78 5.24 -13.92
CA ARG A 30 5.88 4.53 -14.60
C ARG A 30 6.89 3.95 -13.61
N ASP A 31 7.28 4.71 -12.60
CA ASP A 31 8.26 4.28 -11.59
C ASP A 31 7.73 3.11 -10.74
N LEU A 32 6.41 3.04 -10.56
CA LEU A 32 5.72 1.92 -9.91
C LEU A 32 5.47 0.73 -10.86
N GLY A 33 5.79 0.86 -12.15
CA GLY A 33 5.52 -0.17 -13.17
C GLY A 33 4.04 -0.28 -13.56
N ILE A 34 3.23 0.73 -13.23
CA ILE A 34 1.80 0.76 -13.56
C ILE A 34 1.63 1.13 -15.03
N ARG A 35 1.01 0.24 -15.82
CA ARG A 35 0.63 0.54 -17.19
C ARG A 35 -0.65 1.38 -17.23
N PRO A 36 -0.73 2.40 -18.09
CA PRO A 36 -1.97 3.14 -18.31
C PRO A 36 -3.12 2.18 -18.68
N GLY A 37 -4.23 2.25 -17.94
CA GLY A 37 -5.39 1.38 -18.14
C GLY A 37 -5.22 -0.07 -17.66
N GLY A 38 -4.07 -0.42 -17.07
CA GLY A 38 -3.84 -1.74 -16.48
C GLY A 38 -4.44 -1.87 -15.08
N PRO A 39 -4.64 -3.11 -14.58
CA PRO A 39 -5.07 -3.33 -13.21
C PRO A 39 -3.99 -2.87 -12.22
N VAL A 40 -4.44 -2.34 -11.09
CA VAL A 40 -3.56 -1.94 -9.97
C VAL A 40 -3.89 -2.79 -8.77
N ASN A 41 -2.86 -3.41 -8.18
CA ASN A 41 -2.96 -4.13 -6.92
C ASN A 41 -2.02 -3.50 -5.89
N MET A 42 -2.59 -2.93 -4.83
CA MET A 42 -1.81 -2.24 -3.78
C MET A 42 -0.93 -3.20 -2.96
N ALA A 43 -1.39 -4.43 -2.70
CA ALA A 43 -0.60 -5.42 -1.97
C ALA A 43 0.66 -5.79 -2.78
N TYR A 44 0.52 -5.96 -4.09
CA TYR A 44 1.65 -6.21 -4.97
C TYR A 44 2.66 -5.06 -4.97
N LEU A 45 2.18 -3.82 -5.12
CA LEU A 45 3.04 -2.65 -5.15
C LEU A 45 3.74 -2.38 -3.81
N ALA A 46 3.09 -2.67 -2.69
CA ALA A 46 3.63 -2.39 -1.36
C ALA A 46 4.46 -3.55 -0.78
N VAL A 47 4.19 -4.79 -1.15
CA VAL A 47 4.75 -5.99 -0.52
C VAL A 47 5.35 -6.94 -1.56
N ASP A 48 4.53 -7.52 -2.43
CA ASP A 48 4.96 -8.68 -3.23
C ASP A 48 6.12 -8.34 -4.18
N ARG A 49 6.10 -7.16 -4.83
CA ARG A 49 7.20 -6.73 -5.70
C ARG A 49 8.54 -6.62 -4.97
N HIS A 50 8.51 -6.37 -3.66
CA HIS A 50 9.71 -6.27 -2.83
C HIS A 50 10.12 -7.66 -2.34
N ALA A 51 9.16 -8.52 -2.01
CA ALA A 51 9.39 -9.92 -1.66
C ALA A 51 9.97 -10.76 -2.82
N ASP A 52 9.64 -10.41 -4.07
CA ASP A 52 10.16 -11.05 -5.29
C ASP A 52 11.49 -10.44 -5.78
N SER A 53 12.07 -9.52 -5.01
CA SER A 53 13.31 -8.83 -5.36
C SER A 53 14.46 -9.17 -4.41
N GLU A 54 15.64 -8.61 -4.63
CA GLU A 54 16.78 -8.70 -3.70
C GLU A 54 16.47 -8.13 -2.30
N LEU A 55 15.38 -7.36 -2.16
CA LEU A 55 14.90 -6.81 -0.89
C LEU A 55 14.07 -7.80 -0.06
N ALA A 56 13.89 -9.04 -0.51
CA ALA A 56 12.99 -10.01 0.12
C ALA A 56 13.24 -10.18 1.63
N ASP A 57 14.50 -10.25 2.03
CA ASP A 57 14.90 -10.48 3.42
C ASP A 57 15.15 -9.17 4.19
N LYS A 58 14.93 -8.00 3.55
CA LYS A 58 15.01 -6.70 4.21
C LYS A 58 13.80 -6.50 5.14
N PRO A 59 13.98 -5.94 6.36
CA PRO A 59 12.88 -5.59 7.24
C PRO A 59 11.89 -4.63 6.56
N ALA A 60 10.63 -5.07 6.44
CA ALA A 60 9.49 -4.28 5.99
C ALA A 60 8.82 -3.56 7.17
N PHE A 61 8.59 -4.27 8.27
CA PHE A 61 8.09 -3.71 9.53
C PHE A 61 9.05 -3.99 10.68
N ARG A 62 9.20 -3.00 11.56
CA ARG A 62 9.88 -3.13 12.84
C ARG A 62 8.91 -2.76 13.94
N PHE A 63 8.56 -3.74 14.76
CA PHE A 63 7.67 -3.58 15.89
C PHE A 63 8.49 -3.25 17.13
N LEU A 64 8.27 -2.05 17.67
CA LEU A 64 8.91 -1.57 18.89
C LEU A 64 7.87 -1.56 20.02
N ALA A 65 8.24 -2.14 21.15
CA ALA A 65 7.39 -2.16 22.34
C ALA A 65 8.27 -1.94 23.58
N GLU A 66 7.75 -1.21 24.56
CA GLU A 66 8.50 -0.82 25.77
C GLU A 66 8.97 -2.03 26.58
N ASN A 67 8.13 -3.07 26.68
CA ASN A 67 8.37 -4.26 27.51
C ASN A 67 8.64 -5.53 26.70
N ARG A 68 8.98 -5.41 25.41
CA ARG A 68 9.33 -6.58 24.57
C ARG A 68 10.48 -6.25 23.65
N SER A 69 11.29 -7.26 23.36
CA SER A 69 12.34 -7.17 22.35
C SER A 69 11.74 -6.72 21.01
N PRO A 70 12.43 -5.84 20.27
CA PRO A 70 12.05 -5.50 18.92
C PRO A 70 11.85 -6.76 18.08
N HIS A 71 10.79 -6.76 17.29
CA HIS A 71 10.50 -7.85 16.37
C HIS A 71 10.37 -7.27 14.98
N ASP A 72 11.15 -7.79 14.04
CA ASP A 72 11.13 -7.36 12.64
C ASP A 72 10.36 -8.39 11.81
N LEU A 73 9.69 -7.92 10.76
CA LEU A 73 9.15 -8.74 9.69
C LEU A 73 9.83 -8.32 8.39
N SER A 74 10.45 -9.27 7.70
CA SER A 74 10.96 -9.09 6.34
C SER A 74 9.83 -8.97 5.31
N TYR A 75 10.13 -8.49 4.11
CA TYR A 75 9.16 -8.48 3.00
C TYR A 75 8.64 -9.88 2.66
N ARG A 76 9.51 -10.89 2.67
CA ARG A 76 9.16 -12.29 2.43
C ARG A 76 8.17 -12.82 3.46
N GLU A 77 8.42 -12.54 4.74
CA GLU A 77 7.52 -12.95 5.82
C GLU A 77 6.19 -12.20 5.76
N LEU A 78 6.24 -10.90 5.46
CA LEU A 78 5.04 -10.07 5.32
C LEU A 78 4.16 -10.59 4.18
N ALA A 79 4.72 -10.89 3.00
CA ALA A 79 4.00 -11.45 1.86
C ALA A 79 3.25 -12.74 2.24
N ARG A 80 3.94 -13.66 2.94
CA ARG A 80 3.32 -14.90 3.43
C ARG A 80 2.15 -14.64 4.38
N LEU A 81 2.30 -13.67 5.28
CA LEU A 81 1.26 -13.33 6.26
C LEU A 81 0.05 -12.67 5.58
N THR A 82 0.28 -11.75 4.63
CA THR A 82 -0.78 -11.09 3.87
C THR A 82 -1.52 -12.06 2.97
N ASP A 83 -0.83 -13.00 2.32
CA ASP A 83 -1.45 -14.06 1.53
C ASP A 83 -2.33 -14.97 2.38
N ARG A 84 -1.84 -15.36 3.55
CA ARG A 84 -2.62 -16.19 4.47
C ARG A 84 -3.91 -15.46 4.90
N PHE A 85 -3.81 -14.16 5.20
CA PHE A 85 -4.98 -13.35 5.54
C PHE A 85 -5.93 -13.19 4.35
N GLY A 86 -5.42 -12.89 3.16
CA GLY A 86 -6.21 -12.80 1.94
C GLY A 86 -6.95 -14.10 1.60
N ASN A 87 -6.31 -15.25 1.78
CA ASN A 87 -6.95 -16.55 1.58
C ASN A 87 -8.01 -16.84 2.66
N ALA A 88 -7.80 -16.43 3.91
CA ALA A 88 -8.84 -16.50 4.93
C ALA A 88 -10.07 -15.67 4.55
N LEU A 89 -9.88 -14.43 4.07
CA LEU A 89 -10.99 -13.60 3.58
C LEU A 89 -11.74 -14.23 2.41
N LYS A 90 -11.01 -14.80 1.44
CA LYS A 90 -11.62 -15.56 0.33
C LYS A 90 -12.46 -16.73 0.85
N SER A 91 -11.96 -17.47 1.84
CA SER A 91 -12.68 -18.61 2.43
C SER A 91 -13.96 -18.19 3.17
N LEU A 92 -14.00 -16.95 3.68
CA LEU A 92 -15.18 -16.35 4.29
C LEU A 92 -16.16 -15.77 3.25
N GLY A 93 -15.85 -15.88 1.96
CA GLY A 93 -16.73 -15.43 0.88
C GLY A 93 -16.57 -13.95 0.50
N VAL A 94 -15.57 -13.25 1.02
CA VAL A 94 -15.32 -11.82 0.70
C VAL A 94 -15.03 -11.64 -0.78
N GLN A 95 -15.70 -10.68 -1.42
CA GLN A 95 -15.60 -10.34 -2.83
C GLN A 95 -15.00 -8.94 -3.07
N PRO A 96 -14.49 -8.66 -4.28
CA PRO A 96 -14.10 -7.31 -4.66
C PRO A 96 -15.27 -6.32 -4.49
N GLY A 97 -15.02 -5.23 -3.74
CA GLY A 97 -16.03 -4.22 -3.41
C GLY A 97 -16.60 -4.33 -2.00
N ASP A 98 -16.37 -5.44 -1.30
CA ASP A 98 -16.77 -5.59 0.09
C ASP A 98 -15.94 -4.71 1.02
N SER A 99 -16.57 -4.26 2.12
CA SER A 99 -15.92 -3.46 3.16
C SER A 99 -15.62 -4.31 4.39
N ILE A 100 -14.37 -4.28 4.85
CA ILE A 100 -13.89 -5.01 6.02
C ILE A 100 -13.45 -4.00 7.07
N PHE A 101 -13.89 -4.21 8.31
CA PHE A 101 -13.54 -3.36 9.45
C PHE A 101 -12.60 -4.12 10.38
N VAL A 102 -11.56 -3.43 10.85
CA VAL A 102 -10.58 -3.94 11.83
C VAL A 102 -10.62 -3.01 13.04
N LEU A 103 -10.50 -3.59 14.25
CA LEU A 103 -10.54 -2.90 15.53
C LEU A 103 -9.13 -2.63 16.07
#